data_AF-A0A964YKK6-F1
#
_entry.id   AF-A0A964YKK6-F1
#
_cell.length_a   1.000
_cell.length_b   1.000
_cell.length_c   1.000
_cell.angle_alpha   90.00
_cell.angle_beta   90.00
_cell.angle_gamma   90.00
#
_symmetry.space_group_name_H-M   'P 1'
#
loop_
_entity.id
_entity.type
_entity.pdbx_description
1 polymer ?
#
loop_
_entity_poly.entity_id
_entity_poly.type
_entity_poly.pdbx_seq_one_letter_code
_entity_poly.pdbx_strand_id
1 'polypeptide(L)'
;MTVDQSNGNLHWLFYDRSRSKNPNETEVVWVCSTDGGATMDQQWISERPFVPNVKVFFGDYIAIAAYKNTVAPVWVRMDMGKPSLWTAIIPKK
;
A
#
# COMPACT_ATOMS: atom_id res chain seq x y z
N MET A 1 2.94 -2.49 -8.09
CA MET A 1 2.23 -3.75 -8.40
C MET A 1 3.25 -4.86 -8.54
N THR A 2 2.90 -6.08 -8.19
CA THR A 2 3.70 -7.28 -8.45
C THR A 2 2.80 -8.48 -8.71
N VAL A 3 3.36 -9.50 -9.37
CA VAL A 3 2.76 -10.84 -9.49
C VAL A 3 3.57 -11.77 -8.59
N ASP A 4 2.90 -12.56 -7.75
CA ASP A 4 3.56 -13.68 -7.07
C ASP A 4 3.76 -14.80 -8.11
N GLN A 5 5.00 -14.95 -8.57
CA GLN A 5 5.36 -15.89 -9.63
C GLN A 5 5.10 -17.36 -9.25
N SER A 6 4.89 -17.68 -7.96
CA SER A 6 4.62 -19.04 -7.51
C SER A 6 3.17 -19.50 -7.70
N ASN A 7 2.22 -18.57 -7.84
CA ASN A 7 0.79 -18.88 -7.90
C ASN A 7 -0.02 -17.99 -8.86
N GLY A 8 0.57 -16.92 -9.41
CA GLY A 8 -0.10 -15.99 -10.33
C GLY A 8 -0.97 -14.93 -9.64
N ASN A 9 -1.00 -14.87 -8.30
CA ASN A 9 -1.75 -13.86 -7.57
C ASN A 9 -1.22 -12.46 -7.87
N LEU A 10 -2.14 -11.52 -8.06
CA LEU A 10 -1.83 -10.14 -8.38
C LEU A 10 -1.90 -9.29 -7.11
N HIS A 11 -0.95 -8.39 -6.94
CA HIS A 11 -0.87 -7.52 -5.77
C HIS A 11 -0.59 -6.06 -6.17
N TRP A 12 -1.37 -5.15 -5.59
CA TRP A 12 -1.19 -3.70 -5.74
C TRP A 12 -0.97 -3.04 -4.39
N LEU A 13 -0.23 -1.94 -4.44
CA LEU A 13 0.01 -1.05 -3.32
C LEU A 13 -0.16 0.37 -3.84
N PHE A 14 -1.01 1.16 -3.20
CA PHE A 14 -1.25 2.54 -3.60
C PHE A 14 -1.71 3.40 -2.42
N TYR A 15 -1.62 4.70 -2.61
CA TYR A 15 -2.20 5.69 -1.71
C TYR A 15 -3.65 5.96 -2.10
N ASP A 16 -4.55 5.97 -1.12
CA ASP A 16 -5.98 6.24 -1.34
C ASP A 16 -6.44 7.45 -0.53
N ARG A 17 -7.20 8.33 -1.18
CA ARG A 17 -7.85 9.51 -0.58
C ARG A 17 -9.37 9.50 -0.78
N SER A 18 -9.92 8.47 -1.43
CA SER A 18 -11.33 8.41 -1.81
C SER A 18 -12.28 8.37 -0.61
N ARG A 19 -11.79 7.91 0.56
CA ARG A 19 -12.57 7.81 1.81
C ARG A 19 -12.16 8.82 2.88
N SER A 20 -11.35 9.79 2.50
CA SER A 20 -10.84 10.87 3.34
C SER A 20 -12.00 11.66 3.97
N LYS A 21 -12.00 11.83 5.31
CA LYS A 21 -13.01 12.67 5.99
C LYS A 21 -12.57 14.12 6.07
N ASN A 22 -11.26 14.35 6.12
CA ASN A 22 -10.65 15.69 6.08
C ASN A 22 -9.92 15.91 4.74
N PRO A 23 -9.52 17.14 4.38
CA PRO A 23 -8.77 17.38 3.16
C PRO A 23 -7.42 16.64 3.14
N ASN A 24 -7.13 15.94 2.04
CA ASN A 24 -5.85 15.27 1.77
C ASN A 24 -5.44 14.15 2.75
N GLU A 25 -6.33 13.64 3.61
CA GLU A 25 -6.01 12.43 4.35
C GLU A 25 -5.77 11.30 3.37
N THR A 26 -4.64 10.64 3.58
CA THR A 26 -4.10 9.60 2.72
C THR A 26 -3.93 8.34 3.55
N GLU A 27 -4.46 7.25 3.03
CA GLU A 27 -4.26 5.90 3.55
C GLU A 27 -3.35 5.11 2.62
N VAL A 28 -2.78 4.02 3.12
CA VAL A 28 -2.03 3.06 2.33
C VAL A 28 -2.86 1.81 2.16
N VAL A 29 -3.08 1.43 0.92
CA VAL A 29 -3.96 0.34 0.55
C VAL A 29 -3.18 -0.75 -0.14
N TRP A 30 -3.36 -1.98 0.36
CA TRP A 30 -2.98 -3.20 -0.33
C TRP A 30 -4.21 -3.84 -0.97
N VAL A 31 -4.08 -4.31 -2.21
CA VAL A 31 -5.11 -5.07 -2.92
C VAL A 31 -4.53 -6.38 -3.42
N CYS A 32 -5.30 -7.46 -3.32
CA CYS A 32 -4.97 -8.77 -3.85
C CYS A 32 -6.07 -9.29 -4.80
N SER A 33 -5.67 -9.98 -5.86
CA SER A 33 -6.57 -10.80 -6.67
C SER A 33 -5.99 -12.20 -6.85
N THR A 34 -6.84 -13.22 -6.74
CA THR A 34 -6.50 -14.64 -6.92
C THR A 34 -7.13 -15.26 -8.16
N ASP A 35 -7.86 -14.47 -8.95
CA ASP A 35 -8.66 -14.92 -10.09
C ASP A 35 -8.28 -14.16 -11.37
N GLY A 36 -7.02 -13.75 -11.49
CA GLY A 36 -6.51 -13.04 -12.66
C GLY A 36 -7.01 -11.60 -12.79
N GLY A 37 -7.51 -11.01 -11.71
CA GLY A 37 -8.00 -9.63 -11.67
C GLY A 37 -9.50 -9.48 -11.86
N ALA A 38 -10.28 -10.57 -11.80
CA ALA A 38 -11.74 -10.51 -11.90
C ALA A 38 -12.38 -9.99 -10.61
N THR A 39 -11.82 -10.35 -9.45
CA THR A 39 -12.20 -9.81 -8.14
C THR A 39 -10.98 -9.27 -7.39
N MET A 40 -11.24 -8.32 -6.48
CA MET A 40 -10.21 -7.58 -5.74
C MET A 40 -10.56 -7.55 -4.25
N ASP A 41 -9.68 -8.11 -3.43
CA ASP A 41 -9.74 -7.99 -1.98
C ASP A 41 -8.85 -6.83 -1.53
N GLN A 42 -9.46 -5.84 -0.87
CA GLN A 42 -8.80 -4.61 -0.45
C GLN A 42 -8.60 -4.56 1.07
N GLN A 43 -7.43 -4.11 1.52
CA GLN A 43 -7.11 -3.88 2.92
C GLN A 43 -6.33 -2.58 3.11
N TRP A 44 -6.70 -1.79 4.12
CA TRP A 44 -5.87 -0.68 4.60
C TRP A 44 -4.76 -1.21 5.51
N ILE A 45 -3.53 -0.79 5.24
CA ILE A 45 -2.34 -1.28 5.95
C ILE A 45 -1.61 -0.18 6.74
N SER A 46 -2.02 1.08 6.58
CA SER A 46 -1.63 2.16 7.50
C SER A 46 -2.38 2.03 8.83
N GLU A 47 -1.68 2.23 9.94
CA GLU A 47 -2.30 2.25 11.27
C GLU A 47 -3.27 3.43 11.47
N ARG A 48 -3.04 4.53 10.74
CA ARG A 48 -3.84 5.76 10.75
C ARG A 48 -3.62 6.57 9.47
N PRO A 49 -4.58 7.41 9.06
CA PRO A 49 -4.38 8.30 7.93
C PRO A 49 -3.28 9.33 8.21
N PHE A 50 -2.68 9.85 7.15
CA PHE A 50 -1.71 10.94 7.21
C PHE A 50 -1.98 12.00 6.15
N VAL A 51 -1.53 13.23 6.40
CA VAL A 51 -1.66 14.35 5.46
C VAL A 51 -0.28 14.71 4.92
N PRO A 52 -0.01 14.56 3.62
CA PRO A 52 1.25 14.98 3.02
C PRO A 52 1.46 16.49 3.13
N ASN A 53 2.72 16.89 3.33
CA ASN A 53 3.12 18.30 3.30
C ASN A 53 3.54 18.70 1.87
N VAL A 54 2.83 19.66 1.27
CA VAL A 54 3.08 20.15 -0.10
C VAL A 54 4.48 20.72 -0.32
N LYS A 55 5.20 21.08 0.75
CA LYS A 55 6.59 21.59 0.69
C LYS A 55 7.64 20.48 0.74
N VAL A 56 7.23 19.22 0.90
CA VAL A 56 8.12 18.07 1.06
C VAL A 56 7.87 17.09 -0.07
N PHE A 57 8.95 16.66 -0.73
CA PHE A 57 8.89 15.63 -1.76
C PHE A 57 8.37 14.30 -1.19
N PHE A 58 7.38 13.70 -1.85
CA PHE A 58 6.64 12.55 -1.31
C PHE A 58 6.05 11.68 -2.43
N GLY A 59 6.17 10.34 -2.30
CA GLY A 59 5.40 9.38 -3.10
C GLY A 59 6.23 8.36 -3.88
N ASP A 60 7.42 8.74 -4.36
CA ASP A 60 8.20 7.94 -5.33
C ASP A 60 8.76 6.62 -4.77
N TYR A 61 8.95 6.53 -3.46
CA TYR A 61 9.52 5.35 -2.81
C TYR A 61 8.44 4.39 -2.33
N ILE A 62 7.66 3.85 -3.27
CA ILE A 62 6.62 2.84 -3.03
C ILE A 62 6.91 1.59 -3.87
N ALA A 63 6.95 0.43 -3.24
CA ALA A 63 7.18 -0.83 -3.93
C ALA A 63 6.49 -1.99 -3.20
N ILE A 64 6.33 -3.11 -3.89
CA ILE A 64 5.71 -4.31 -3.34
C ILE A 64 6.37 -5.54 -3.97
N ALA A 65 6.75 -6.50 -3.14
CA ALA A 65 7.22 -7.81 -3.56
C ALA A 65 6.27 -8.90 -3.03
N ALA A 66 6.13 -9.99 -3.77
CA ALA A 66 5.33 -11.13 -3.36
C ALA A 66 6.00 -12.43 -3.81
N TYR A 67 6.06 -13.41 -2.92
CA TYR A 67 6.58 -14.74 -3.21
C TYR A 67 5.99 -15.76 -2.24
N LYS A 68 5.46 -16.87 -2.79
CA LYS A 68 4.88 -17.98 -2.00
C LYS A 68 3.92 -17.49 -0.92
N ASN A 69 2.91 -16.70 -1.33
CA ASN A 69 1.88 -16.13 -0.46
C ASN A 69 2.39 -15.18 0.64
N THR A 70 3.68 -14.80 0.62
CA THR A 70 4.22 -13.76 1.49
C THR A 70 4.31 -12.46 0.70
N VAL A 71 3.70 -11.39 1.22
CA VAL A 71 3.69 -10.08 0.57
C VAL A 71 4.45 -9.08 1.45
N ALA A 72 5.41 -8.38 0.85
CA ALA A 72 6.24 -7.37 1.50
C ALA A 72 6.11 -6.02 0.76
N PRO A 73 5.17 -5.16 1.18
CA PRO A 73 5.08 -3.79 0.70
C PRO A 73 6.06 -2.86 1.44
N VAL A 74 6.56 -1.85 0.74
CA VAL A 74 7.28 -0.71 1.29
C VAL A 74 6.65 0.59 0.78
N TRP A 75 6.48 1.57 1.66
CA TRP A 75 5.90 2.87 1.31
C TRP A 75 6.47 3.98 2.18
N VAL A 76 6.26 5.23 1.76
CA VAL A 76 6.56 6.41 2.57
C VAL A 76 5.26 6.95 3.14
N ARG A 77 5.29 7.45 4.37
CA ARG A 77 4.18 8.24 4.95
C ARG A 77 4.72 9.50 5.58
N MET A 78 3.83 10.47 5.78
CA MET A 78 4.16 11.75 6.40
C MET A 78 3.84 11.68 7.89
N ASP A 79 4.87 11.67 8.73
CA ASP A 79 4.73 11.69 10.18
C ASP A 79 5.29 12.99 10.74
N MET A 80 4.42 13.78 11.39
CA MET A 80 4.80 15.07 11.98
C MET A 80 5.52 15.99 10.98
N GLY A 81 5.09 15.97 9.72
CA GLY A 81 5.64 16.79 8.63
C GLY A 81 6.98 16.30 8.05
N LYS A 82 7.44 15.10 8.43
CA LYS A 82 8.64 14.45 7.87
C LYS A 82 8.30 13.13 7.18
N PRO A 83 8.98 12.77 6.08
CA PRO A 83 8.79 11.47 5.45
C PRO A 83 9.44 10.37 6.31
N SER A 84 8.73 9.26 6.48
CA SER A 84 9.20 8.05 7.13
C SER A 84 9.00 6.85 6.19
N LEU A 85 9.94 5.91 6.17
CA LEU A 85 9.87 4.69 5.36
C LEU A 85 9.27 3.55 6.20
N TRP A 86 8.26 2.87 5.66
CA TRP A 86 7.53 1.82 6.35
C TRP A 86 7.47 0.57 5.50
N THR A 87 7.38 -0.57 6.18
CA THR A 87 7.22 -1.88 5.57
C THR A 87 6.28 -2.72 6.42
N ALA A 88 5.71 -3.77 5.83
CA ALA A 88 4.99 -4.80 6.56
C ALA A 88 5.34 -6.18 5.99
N ILE A 89 5.00 -7.24 6.73
CA ILE A 89 4.88 -8.59 6.19
C ILE A 89 3.41 -8.97 6.30
N ILE A 90 2.78 -9.22 5.16
CA ILE A 90 1.38 -9.62 5.10
C ILE A 90 1.35 -11.11 4.76
N PRO A 91 1.13 -11.98 5.75
CA PRO A 91 0.93 -13.40 5.50
C PRO A 91 -0.49 -13.63 4.97
N LYS A 92 -0.62 -14.43 3.91
CA LYS A 92 -1.92 -14.94 3.51
C LYS A 92 -2.26 -16.17 4.37
N LYS A 93 -3.43 -16.14 5.00
CA LYS A 93 -4.02 -17.29 5.72
C LYS A 93 -4.51 -18.34 4.74
#